data_AF-A0A7C3Z2B9-F1
#
_entry.id   AF-A0A7C3Z2B9-F1
#
_cell.length_a   1.000
_cell.length_b   1.000
_cell.length_c   1.000
_cell.angle_alpha   90.00
_cell.angle_beta   90.00
_cell.angle_gamma   90.00
#
_symmetry.space_group_name_H-M   'P 1'
#
loop_
_entity.id
_entity.type
_entity.pdbx_description
1 polymer ?
#
loop_
_entity_poly.entity_id
_entity_poly.type
_entity_poly.pdbx_seq_one_letter_code
_entity_poly.pdbx_strand_id
1 'polypeptide(L)' 'MKRNKRTTVLAHEDLTPLTEHILTKMGKEGSAIRKRLKSFYRTRAVSMDESFDAALESTVCEAASN' A
#
# COMPACT_ATOMS: atom_id res chain seq x y z
N MET A 1 -14.66 4.66 -23.89
CA MET A 1 -14.58 4.15 -22.49
C MET A 1 -13.60 5.01 -21.70
N LYS A 2 -14.07 5.78 -20.71
CA LYS A 2 -13.20 6.56 -19.82
C LYS A 2 -12.68 5.62 -18.73
N ARG A 3 -11.45 5.12 -18.86
CA ARG A 3 -10.84 4.23 -17.86
C ARG A 3 -10.53 5.06 -16.62
N ASN A 4 -11.10 4.70 -15.46
CA ASN A 4 -10.73 5.35 -14.21
C ASN A 4 -9.24 5.09 -13.95
N LYS A 5 -8.44 6.16 -13.80
CA LYS A 5 -7.01 6.03 -13.45
C LYS A 5 -6.93 5.34 -12.08
N ARG A 6 -6.28 4.18 -12.05
CA ARG A 6 -6.01 3.45 -10.81
C ARG A 6 -5.06 4.31 -9.97
N THR A 7 -5.54 4.80 -8.83
CA THR A 7 -4.72 5.59 -7.91
C THR A 7 -3.68 4.70 -7.25
N THR A 8 -2.42 4.83 -7.65
CA THR A 8 -1.28 4.20 -6.99
C THR A 8 -0.95 5.00 -5.74
N VAL A 9 -1.25 4.44 -4.57
CA VAL A 9 -0.79 4.97 -3.29
C VAL A 9 0.67 4.56 -3.14
N LEU A 10 1.59 5.52 -3.35
CA LEU A 10 2.99 5.38 -2.95
C LEU A 10 3.02 5.32 -1.42
N ALA A 11 3.12 4.12 -0.87
CA ALA A 11 3.19 3.90 0.56
C ALA A 11 4.60 4.26 1.05
N HIS A 12 4.84 5.54 1.34
CA HIS A 12 6.02 5.93 2.10
C HIS A 12 5.90 5.39 3.53
N GLU A 13 7.00 4.84 4.06
CA GLU A 13 7.03 4.28 5.42
C GLU A 13 6.72 5.34 6.49
N ASP A 14 7.03 6.60 6.19
CA ASP A 14 6.85 7.73 7.07
C ASP A 14 5.45 8.34 7.00
N LEU A 15 4.92 8.67 8.17
CA LEU A 15 3.67 9.40 8.32
C LEU A 15 3.85 10.86 7.97
N THR A 16 2.82 11.44 7.33
CA THR A 16 2.84 12.89 7.04
C THR A 16 2.85 13.69 8.36
N PRO A 17 3.43 14.91 8.37
CA PRO A 17 3.44 15.76 9.56
C PRO A 17 2.05 16.04 10.14
N LEU A 18 1.03 16.20 9.28
CA LEU A 18 -0.35 16.40 9.70
C LEU A 18 -0.91 15.15 10.40
N THR A 19 -0.66 13.97 9.84
CA THR A 19 -1.08 12.70 10.45
C THR A 19 -0.43 12.52 11.82
N GLU A 20 0.87 12.78 11.94
CA GLU A 20 1.59 12.72 13.22
C GLU A 20 1.02 13.70 14.25
N HIS A 21 0.67 14.91 13.82
CA HIS A 21 0.03 15.91 14.68
C HIS A 21 -1.32 15.42 15.22
N ILE A 22 -2.21 14.94 14.35
CA ILE A 22 -3.53 14.42 14.73
C ILE A 22 -3.38 13.27 15.73
N LEU A 23 -2.53 12.29 15.42
CA LEU A 23 -2.32 11.13 16.30
C LEU A 23 -1.72 11.54 17.65
N THR A 24 -0.88 12.57 17.68
CA THR A 24 -0.34 13.09 18.94
C THR A 24 -1.44 13.72 19.79
N LYS A 25 -2.38 14.47 19.19
CA LYS A 25 -3.51 15.08 19.90
C LYS A 25 -4.51 14.07 20.46
N MET A 26 -4.57 12.86 19.89
CA MET A 26 -5.42 11.76 20.39
C MET A 26 -4.85 11.02 21.60
N GLY A 27 -3.57 11.23 21.96
CA GLY A 27 -2.96 10.56 23.12
C GLY A 27 -2.80 9.03 22.93
N LYS A 28 -3.34 8.23 23.86
CA LYS A 28 -3.12 6.77 23.89
C LYS A 28 -3.65 6.04 22.66
N GLU A 29 -4.85 6.41 22.20
CA GLU A 29 -5.45 5.82 21.01
C GLU A 29 -4.65 6.16 19.75
N GLY A 30 -4.20 7.41 19.65
CA GLY A 30 -3.34 7.85 18.55
C GLY A 30 -2.01 7.11 18.49
N SER A 31 -1.41 6.79 19.64
CA SER A 31 -0.21 5.95 19.72
C SER A 31 -0.45 4.53 19.17
N ALA A 32 -1.58 3.91 19.52
CA ALA A 32 -1.95 2.60 19.01
C ALA A 32 -2.17 2.61 17.49
N ILE A 33 -2.84 3.64 16.97
CA ILE A 33 -3.07 3.83 15.53
C ILE A 33 -1.74 4.07 14.81
N ARG A 34 -0.85 4.90 15.36
CA ARG A 34 0.49 5.17 14.82
C ARG A 34 1.27 3.88 14.61
N LYS A 35 1.29 3.01 15.61
CA LYS A 35 1.99 1.72 15.54
C LYS A 35 1.41 0.82 14.43
N ARG A 36 0.08 0.76 14.32
CA ARG A 36 -0.60 -0.01 13.27
C ARG A 36 -0.31 0.53 11.86
N LEU A 37 -0.32 1.86 11.68
CA LEU A 37 -0.04 2.48 10.39
C LEU A 37 1.40 2.23 9.94
N LYS A 38 2.39 2.41 10.82
CA LYS A 38 3.80 2.11 10.49
C LYS A 38 4.00 0.64 10.12
N SER A 39 3.37 -0.28 10.86
CA SER A 39 3.42 -1.71 10.53
C SER A 39 2.80 -1.98 9.16
N PHE A 40 1.66 -1.38 8.86
CA PHE A 40 0.98 -1.53 7.57
C PHE A 40 1.83 -1.00 6.41
N TYR A 41 2.42 0.19 6.54
CA TYR A 41 3.27 0.76 5.49
C TYR A 41 4.55 -0.05 5.27
N ARG A 42 5.16 -0.60 6.33
CA ARG A 42 6.29 -1.53 6.20
C ARG A 42 5.92 -2.80 5.44
N THR A 43 4.85 -3.48 5.84
CA THR A 43 4.39 -4.70 5.13
C THR A 43 4.10 -4.41 3.67
N ARG A 44 3.49 -3.25 3.38
CA ARG A 44 3.16 -2.85 2.02
C ARG A 44 4.40 -2.48 1.19
N ALA A 45 5.38 -1.79 1.80
CA ALA A 45 6.65 -1.50 1.14
C ALA A 45 7.41 -2.79 0.79
N VAL A 46 7.45 -3.77 1.71
CA VAL A 46 8.06 -5.08 1.46
C VAL A 46 7.32 -5.85 0.35
N SER A 47 5.99 -5.77 0.30
CA SER A 47 5.21 -6.42 -0.78
C SER A 47 5.34 -5.75 -2.16
N MET A 48 5.90 -4.55 -2.24
CA MET A 48 6.14 -3.84 -3.51
C MET A 48 7.53 -4.13 -4.08
N ASP A 49 8.42 -4.76 -3.30
CA ASP A 49 9.73 -5.25 -3.76
C ASP A 49 9.65 -6.65 -4.37
N GLU A 50 8.52 -7.36 -4.23
CA GLU A 50 8.21 -8.48 -5.11
C GLU A 50 7.86 -7.91 -6.49
N SER A 51 8.93 -7.72 -7.26
CA SER A 51 8.95 -7.48 -8.70
C SER A 51 7.68 -7.97 -9.37
N PHE A 52 7.00 -7.05 -10.06
CA PHE A 52 5.96 -7.36 -11.01
C PHE A 52 6.51 -8.36 -12.04
N ASP A 53 6.28 -9.65 -11.82
CA ASP A 53 6.74 -10.70 -12.73
C ASP A 53 5.78 -10.74 -13.92
N ALA A 54 6.11 -9.94 -14.95
CA ALA A 54 5.36 -9.87 -16.19
C ALA A 54 5.24 -11.25 -16.88
N ALA A 55 6.08 -12.24 -16.51
CA ALA A 55 5.97 -13.59 -17.02
C ALA A 55 4.75 -14.36 -16.49
N LEU A 56 4.21 -14.00 -15.31
CA LEU A 56 3.11 -14.73 -14.68
C LEU A 56 1.73 -14.39 -15.28
N GLU A 57 1.56 -13.26 -15.96
CA GLU A 57 0.29 -12.91 -16.64
C GLU A 57 0.18 -13.55 -18.04
N SER A 58 1.29 -13.86 -18.70
CA SER A 58 1.29 -14.50 -20.03
C SER A 58 0.66 -15.90 -20.01
N THR A 59 0.82 -16.63 -18.91
CA THR A 59 0.29 -18.01 -18.78
C THR A 59 -1.20 -18.06 -18.50
N VAL A 60 -1.80 -16.96 -18.01
CA VAL A 60 -3.24 -16.90 -17.71
C VAL A 60 -4.08 -16.62 -18.96
N CYS A 61 -3.53 -15.90 -19.95
CA CYS A 61 -4.24 -15.66 -21.21
C CYS A 61 -4.26 -16.89 -22.15
N GLU A 62 -3.26 -17.75 -22.12
CA GLU A 62 -3.25 -18.98 -22.95
C GLU A 62 -4.15 -20.09 -22.40
N ALA A 63 -4.35 -20.16 -21.08
CA ALA A 63 -5.21 -21.16 -20.46
C ALA A 63 -6.73 -20.93 -20.68
N ALA A 64 -7.11 -19.77 -21.23
CA ALA A 64 -8.52 -19.43 -21.53
C ALA A 64 -8.88 -19.58 -23.03
N SER A 65 -7.97 -20.10 -23.86
CA SER A 65 -8.19 -20.28 -25.31
C SER A 65 -8.07 -21.73 -25.83
N ASN A 66 -8.12 -22.73 -24.95
CA ASN A 66 -8.29 -24.14 -25.34
C ASN A 66 -9.58 -24.73 -24.76
#